data_AF-A0A659UBN6-F1
#
_entry.id   AF-A0A659UBN6-F1
#
_cell.length_a   1.000
_cell.length_b   1.000
_cell.length_c   1.000
_cell.angle_alpha   90.00
_cell.angle_beta   90.00
_cell.angle_gamma   90.00
#
_symmetry.space_group_name_H-M   'P 1'
#
loop_
_entity.id
_entity.type
_entity.pdbx_description
1 polymer ?
#
loop_
_entity_poly.entity_id
_entity_poly.type
_entity_poly.pdbx_seq_one_letter_code
_entity_poly.pdbx_strand_id
1 'polypeptide(L)'
;AGLNILTDPVWSARTSPVSFAGPRRVNPPGIAFDDLPAIDVVLVSHNHYDHLDLATLRQLKETHDPLVVTPLGNDAIIAAAVPGMRLSAHDWGDRVDVS
;
A
#
# COMPACT_ATOMS: atom_id res chain seq x y z
N ALA A 1 -10.42 12.16 -16.89
CA ALA A 1 -10.57 11.87 -15.45
C ALA A 1 -9.27 12.25 -14.75
N GLY A 2 -9.27 12.47 -13.44
CA GLY A 2 -8.04 12.67 -12.67
C GLY A 2 -7.46 11.33 -12.19
N LEU A 3 -6.23 11.36 -11.67
CA LEU A 3 -5.59 10.22 -11.00
C LEU A 3 -5.92 10.22 -9.51
N ASN A 4 -6.32 9.08 -8.96
CA ASN A 4 -6.45 8.88 -7.52
C ASN A 4 -5.20 8.22 -6.97
N ILE A 5 -4.50 8.95 -6.09
CA ILE A 5 -3.25 8.50 -5.47
C ILE A 5 -3.51 8.25 -3.98
N LEU A 6 -3.11 7.07 -3.50
CA LEU A 6 -3.22 6.67 -2.11
C LEU A 6 -1.82 6.48 -1.50
N THR A 7 -1.57 7.05 -0.32
CA THR A 7 -0.24 7.03 0.31
C THR A 7 -0.26 6.22 1.60
N ASP A 8 0.72 5.34 1.79
CA ASP A 8 0.92 4.50 2.97
C ASP A 8 -0.40 3.86 3.50
N PRO A 9 -1.13 3.11 2.64
CA PRO A 9 -2.46 2.66 2.98
C PRO A 9 -2.42 1.60 4.07
N VAL A 10 -3.14 1.86 5.17
CA VAL A 10 -3.33 0.90 6.26
C VAL A 10 -4.81 0.85 6.64
N TRP A 11 -5.45 -0.29 6.37
CA TRP A 11 -6.80 -0.64 6.85
C TRP A 11 -6.78 -1.73 7.92
N SER A 12 -5.65 -2.40 8.13
CA SER A 12 -5.50 -3.38 9.20
C SER A 12 -5.82 -2.78 10.58
N ALA A 13 -6.39 -3.62 11.45
CA ALA A 13 -6.70 -3.28 12.83
C ALA A 13 -5.44 -3.19 13.73
N ARG A 14 -4.32 -3.79 13.30
CA ARG A 14 -3.03 -3.76 13.98
C ARG A 14 -1.89 -3.58 12.99
N THR A 15 -0.87 -2.83 13.39
CA THR A 15 0.37 -2.64 12.64
C THR A 15 1.46 -3.50 13.27
N SER A 16 1.54 -4.76 12.85
CA SER A 16 2.36 -5.78 13.51
C SER A 16 2.67 -6.94 12.55
N PRO A 17 3.80 -7.66 12.75
CA PRO A 17 4.07 -8.91 12.04
C PRO A 17 3.06 -10.02 12.36
N VAL A 18 2.31 -9.90 13.46
CA VAL A 18 1.34 -10.89 13.91
C VAL A 18 -0.02 -10.25 14.19
N SER A 19 -1.10 -10.98 13.90
CA SER A 19 -2.47 -10.46 14.02
C SER A 19 -2.97 -10.30 15.47
N PHE A 20 -2.32 -10.92 16.44
CA PHE A 20 -2.79 -10.99 17.83
C PHE A 20 -2.05 -10.08 18.82
N ALA A 21 -0.92 -9.50 18.43
CA ALA A 21 -0.09 -8.65 19.30
C ALA A 21 0.41 -7.41 18.55
N GLY A 22 0.92 -6.41 19.28
CA GLY A 22 1.41 -5.15 18.72
C GLY A 22 0.37 -4.02 18.69
N PRO A 23 0.75 -2.83 18.20
CA PRO A 23 -0.09 -1.63 18.22
C PRO A 23 -1.45 -1.88 17.56
N ARG A 24 -2.52 -1.55 18.27
CA ARG A 24 -3.88 -1.59 17.74
C ARG A 24 -4.28 -0.19 17.29
N ARG A 25 -4.92 -0.12 16.13
CA ARG A 25 -5.63 1.06 15.68
C ARG A 25 -6.65 1.51 16.73
N VAL A 26 -6.63 2.80 17.07
CA VAL A 26 -7.56 3.42 18.02
C VAL A 26 -8.66 4.22 17.34
N ASN A 27 -8.42 4.70 16.11
CA ASN A 27 -9.40 5.45 15.31
C ASN A 27 -9.73 4.67 14.03
N PRO A 28 -10.99 4.62 13.58
CA PRO A 28 -11.34 3.99 12.30
C PRO A 28 -10.58 4.66 11.14
N PRO A 29 -10.40 3.96 10.01
CA PRO A 29 -9.93 4.60 8.77
C PRO A 29 -10.83 5.79 8.40
N GLY A 30 -10.25 6.82 7.77
CA GLY A 30 -10.98 8.03 7.40
C GLY A 30 -12.08 7.83 6.35
N ILE A 31 -12.02 6.70 5.63
CA ILE A 31 -13.00 6.25 4.63
C ILE A 31 -13.08 4.72 4.70
N ALA A 32 -14.28 4.16 4.54
CA ALA A 32 -14.40 2.70 4.44
C ALA A 32 -13.67 2.23 3.18
N PHE A 33 -13.09 1.02 3.21
CA PHE A 33 -12.34 0.52 2.06
C PHE A 33 -13.21 0.46 0.81
N ASP A 34 -14.44 -0.04 0.94
CA ASP A 34 -15.38 -0.21 -0.16
C ASP A 34 -15.92 1.11 -0.73
N ASP A 35 -15.71 2.22 -0.01
CA ASP A 35 -16.09 3.57 -0.45
C ASP A 35 -14.94 4.27 -1.20
N LEU A 36 -13.76 3.63 -1.33
CA LEU A 36 -12.65 4.20 -2.09
C LEU A 36 -13.05 4.38 -3.56
N PRO A 37 -12.69 5.51 -4.19
CA PRO A 37 -12.75 5.62 -5.64
C PRO A 37 -11.75 4.63 -6.27
N ALA A 38 -11.80 4.44 -7.59
CA ALA A 38 -10.79 3.66 -8.29
C ALA A 38 -9.39 4.20 -7.97
N ILE A 39 -8.50 3.39 -7.41
CA ILE A 39 -7.14 3.81 -7.04
C ILE A 39 -6.20 3.44 -8.18
N ASP A 40 -5.52 4.44 -8.73
CA ASP A 40 -4.61 4.26 -9.86
C ASP A 40 -3.18 3.99 -9.38
N VAL A 41 -2.76 4.70 -8.32
CA VAL A 41 -1.39 4.66 -7.79
C VAL A 41 -1.41 4.56 -6.28
N VAL A 42 -0.54 3.70 -5.74
CA VAL A 42 -0.23 3.62 -4.32
C VAL A 42 1.23 4.02 -4.12
N LEU A 43 1.49 4.96 -3.20
CA LEU A 43 2.83 5.31 -2.75
C LEU A 43 3.10 4.65 -1.41
N VAL A 44 4.19 3.89 -1.32
CA VAL A 44 4.71 3.34 -0.05
C VAL A 44 6.01 4.04 0.27
N SER A 45 6.09 4.70 1.42
CA SER A 45 7.26 5.49 1.82
C SER A 45 8.40 4.64 2.36
N HIS A 46 8.10 3.59 3.14
CA HIS A 46 9.09 2.68 3.74
C HIS A 46 8.45 1.39 4.27
N ASN A 47 9.29 0.45 4.72
CA ASN A 47 8.90 -0.90 5.14
C ASN A 47 8.71 -1.03 6.68
N HIS A 48 7.91 -0.14 7.28
CA HIS A 48 7.41 -0.38 8.64
C HIS A 48 5.94 -0.77 8.59
N TYR A 49 5.46 -1.57 9.54
CA TYR A 49 4.10 -2.14 9.53
C TYR A 49 2.97 -1.10 9.58
N ASP A 50 3.27 0.13 9.98
CA ASP A 50 2.36 1.27 9.99
C ASP A 50 2.35 2.07 8.67
N HIS A 51 3.18 1.68 7.70
CA HIS A 51 3.22 2.27 6.36
C HIS A 51 3.13 1.21 5.24
N LEU A 52 3.56 -0.03 5.50
CA LEU A 52 3.47 -1.18 4.61
C LEU A 52 2.54 -2.24 5.18
N ASP A 53 1.24 -2.06 4.93
CA ASP A 53 0.22 -3.05 5.27
C ASP A 53 -0.04 -4.00 4.10
N LEU A 54 0.64 -5.15 4.13
CA LEU A 54 0.54 -6.17 3.08
C LEU A 54 -0.87 -6.76 2.92
N ALA A 55 -1.70 -6.75 3.98
CA ALA A 55 -3.09 -7.18 3.87
C ALA A 55 -3.91 -6.17 3.06
N THR A 56 -3.71 -4.88 3.35
CA THR A 56 -4.31 -3.79 2.57
C THR A 56 -3.85 -3.79 1.11
N LEU A 57 -2.55 -3.99 0.85
CA LEU A 57 -2.06 -4.10 -0.53
C LEU A 57 -2.67 -5.27 -1.29
N ARG A 58 -2.87 -6.43 -0.64
CA ARG A 58 -3.56 -7.57 -1.27
C ARG A 58 -4.99 -7.21 -1.65
N GLN A 59 -5.73 -6.56 -0.76
CA GLN A 59 -7.09 -6.13 -1.05
C GLN A 59 -7.13 -5.12 -2.20
N LEU A 60 -6.23 -4.14 -2.22
CA LEU A 60 -6.10 -3.16 -3.32
C LEU A 60 -5.78 -3.82 -4.67
N LYS A 61 -4.93 -4.87 -4.69
CA LYS A 61 -4.64 -5.63 -5.90
C LYS A 61 -5.90 -6.29 -6.46
N GLU A 62 -6.73 -6.87 -5.59
CA GLU A 62 -7.96 -7.56 -5.99
C GLU A 62 -9.05 -6.60 -6.46
N THR A 63 -9.15 -5.40 -5.88
CA THR A 63 -10.26 -4.46 -6.16
C THR A 63 -9.94 -3.36 -7.17
N HIS A 64 -8.70 -2.86 -7.22
CA HIS A 64 -8.32 -1.72 -8.06
C HIS A 64 -7.12 -1.99 -8.99
N ASP A 65 -6.25 -2.95 -8.64
CA ASP A 65 -4.98 -3.25 -9.32
C ASP A 65 -4.09 -2.01 -9.61
N PRO A 66 -3.76 -1.20 -8.58
CA PRO A 66 -2.99 0.02 -8.75
C PRO A 66 -1.51 -0.27 -9.06
N LEU A 67 -0.81 0.73 -9.61
CA LEU A 67 0.66 0.74 -9.59
C LEU A 67 1.15 1.10 -8.18
N VAL A 68 1.96 0.24 -7.57
CA VAL A 68 2.64 0.53 -6.31
C VAL A 68 4.03 1.08 -6.59
N VAL A 69 4.25 2.34 -6.20
CA VAL A 69 5.56 3.01 -6.23
C VAL A 69 6.18 2.96 -4.83
N THR A 70 7.40 2.47 -4.73
CA THR A 70 8.05 2.18 -3.44
C THR A 70 9.58 2.35 -3.51
N PRO A 71 10.28 2.51 -2.37
CA PRO A 71 11.75 2.44 -2.34
C PRO A 71 12.30 1.09 -2.83
N LEU A 72 13.56 1.12 -3.28
CA LEU A 72 14.34 -0.08 -3.60
C LEU A 72 14.27 -1.14 -2.50
N GLY A 73 14.02 -2.40 -2.88
CA GLY A 73 14.02 -3.58 -1.99
C GLY A 73 12.66 -3.89 -1.36
N ASN A 74 11.78 -2.92 -1.22
CA ASN A 74 10.41 -3.15 -0.73
C ASN A 74 9.57 -3.93 -1.74
N ASP A 75 9.82 -3.72 -3.04
CA ASP A 75 9.18 -4.42 -4.14
C ASP A 75 9.34 -5.95 -4.03
N ALA A 76 10.52 -6.43 -3.65
CA ALA A 76 10.74 -7.86 -3.43
C ALA A 76 9.85 -8.43 -2.31
N ILE A 77 9.69 -7.67 -1.22
CA ILE A 77 8.83 -8.03 -0.07
C ILE A 77 7.36 -8.04 -0.49
N ILE A 78 6.93 -6.99 -1.21
CA ILE A 78 5.57 -6.86 -1.70
C ILE A 78 5.26 -7.96 -2.72
N ALA A 79 6.15 -8.23 -3.67
CA ALA A 79 5.96 -9.28 -4.68
C ALA A 79 5.83 -10.67 -4.07
N ALA A 80 6.61 -10.96 -3.01
CA ALA A 80 6.51 -12.22 -2.29
C ALA A 80 5.18 -12.36 -1.55
N ALA A 81 4.66 -11.28 -0.97
CA ALA A 81 3.42 -11.29 -0.20
C ALA A 81 2.16 -11.17 -1.08
N VAL A 82 2.24 -10.42 -2.18
CA VAL A 82 1.14 -10.10 -3.10
C VAL A 82 1.58 -10.38 -4.55
N PRO A 83 1.56 -11.66 -4.97
CA PRO A 83 2.00 -12.05 -6.30
C PRO A 83 1.22 -11.31 -7.41
N GLY A 84 1.94 -10.82 -8.42
CA GLY A 84 1.35 -10.11 -9.55
C GLY A 84 1.00 -8.64 -9.29
N MET A 85 1.36 -8.08 -8.12
CA MET A 85 1.26 -6.64 -7.88
C MET A 85 2.10 -5.86 -8.90
N ARG A 86 1.53 -4.79 -9.45
CA ARG A 86 2.26 -3.87 -10.34
C ARG A 86 3.19 -3.02 -9.47
N LEU A 87 4.49 -3.16 -9.65
CA LEU A 87 5.50 -2.57 -8.79
C LEU A 87 6.45 -1.67 -9.58
N SER A 88 6.82 -0.54 -8.99
CA SER A 88 7.85 0.37 -9.48
C SER A 88 8.74 0.78 -8.32
N ALA A 89 9.97 0.25 -8.28
CA ALA A 89 10.93 0.51 -7.22
C ALA A 89 11.90 1.62 -7.63
N HIS A 90 12.11 2.60 -6.76
CA HIS A 90 12.90 3.80 -7.07
C HIS A 90 13.85 4.21 -5.95
N ASP A 91 14.92 4.89 -6.32
CA ASP A 91 15.87 5.50 -5.40
C ASP A 91 15.54 6.98 -5.16
N TRP A 92 16.24 7.59 -4.22
CA TRP A 92 16.09 8.98 -3.87
C TRP A 92 16.47 9.88 -5.06
N GLY A 93 15.59 10.81 -5.40
CA GLY A 93 15.80 11.75 -6.51
C GLY A 93 15.30 11.24 -7.87
N ASP A 94 14.88 9.98 -7.96
CA ASP A 94 14.17 9.47 -9.13
C ASP A 94 12.83 10.19 -9.33
N ARG A 95 12.35 10.16 -10.57
CA ARG A 95 11.03 10.67 -10.97
C ARG A 95 10.29 9.59 -11.73
N VAL A 96 8.99 9.50 -11.47
CA VAL A 96 8.09 8.55 -12.12
C VAL A 96 6.94 9.33 -12.73
N ASP A 97 6.77 9.19 -14.04
CA ASP A 97 5.58 9.67 -14.72
C ASP A 97 4.47 8.63 -14.55
N VAL A 98 3.32 9.06 -14.02
CA VAL A 98 2.12 8.23 -13.87
C VAL A 98 1.00 8.83 -14.73
N SER A 99 0.34 7.96 -15.50
CA SER A 99 -0.68 8.33 -16.50
C SER A 99 -1.87 7.39 -16.45
#